data_AF-A0A7X8EBD1-F1
#
_entry.id   AF-A0A7X8EBD1-F1
#
_cell.length_a   1.000
_cell.length_b   1.000
_cell.length_c   1.000
_cell.angle_alpha   90.00
_cell.angle_beta   90.00
_cell.angle_gamma   90.00
#
_symmetry.space_group_name_H-M   'P 1'
#
loop_
_entity.id
_entity.type
_entity.pdbx_description
1 polymer ?
#
loop_
_entity_poly.entity_id
_entity_poly.type
_entity_poly.pdbx_seq_one_letter_code
_entity_poly.pdbx_strand_id
1 'polypeptide(L)' 'MAGIRGAVTVEKNTREDILGSTKELLSEIINANCLHEKDTASIIFTATKDLDAAFPAEAARQLG' A
#
# COMPACT_ATOMS: atom_id res chain seq x y z
N MET A 1 -5.36 11.19 -16.71
CA MET A 1 -5.16 10.62 -15.36
C MET A 1 -5.54 9.15 -15.43
N ALA A 2 -4.62 8.25 -15.09
CA ALA A 2 -4.86 6.80 -15.07
C ALA A 2 -4.86 6.32 -13.61
N GLY A 3 -5.72 5.35 -13.29
CA GLY A 3 -5.74 4.69 -11.99
C GLY A 3 -4.94 3.40 -12.03
N ILE A 4 -4.06 3.20 -11.04
CA ILE A 4 -3.32 1.95 -10.86
C ILE A 4 -3.97 1.16 -9.71
N ARG A 5 -4.10 -0.15 -9.90
CA ARG A 5 -4.69 -1.06 -8.91
C ARG A 5 -3.63 -2.04 -8.45
N GLY A 6 -3.62 -2.32 -7.16
CA GLY A 6 -2.84 -3.37 -6.54
C GLY A 6 -3.66 -4.05 -5.44
N ALA A 7 -3.27 -5.28 -5.12
CA ALA A 7 -3.81 -6.04 -4.01
C ALA A 7 -2.70 -6.94 -3.46
N VAL A 8 -2.70 -7.14 -2.15
CA VAL A 8 -1.78 -8.03 -1.44
C VAL A 8 -2.53 -8.66 -0.27
N THR A 9 -2.11 -9.86 0.13
CA THR A 9 -2.65 -10.58 1.30
C THR A 9 -1.61 -10.62 2.40
N VAL A 10 -2.07 -10.75 3.65
CA VAL A 10 -1.23 -10.95 4.83
C VAL A 10 -1.58 -12.27 5.48
N GLU A 11 -0.58 -12.93 6.08
CA GLU A 11 -0.80 -14.19 6.82
C GLU A 11 -1.46 -13.94 8.18
N LYS A 12 -1.17 -12.80 8.81
CA LYS A 12 -1.71 -12.45 10.13
C LYS A 12 -2.23 -11.01 10.14
N ASN A 13 -3.30 -10.78 10.90
CA ASN A 13 -3.79 -9.45 11.23
C ASN A 13 -2.89 -8.82 12.33
N THR A 14 -1.66 -8.49 11.95
CA THR A 14 -0.69 -7.76 12.79
C THR A 14 -0.28 -6.47 12.10
N ARG A 15 0.19 -5.50 12.89
CA ARG A 15 0.68 -4.23 12.35
C ARG A 15 1.86 -4.45 11.41
N GLU A 16 2.77 -5.34 11.79
CA GLU A 16 3.99 -5.63 11.05
C GLU A 16 3.69 -6.22 9.67
N ASP A 17 2.80 -7.21 9.61
CA ASP A 17 2.42 -7.87 8.35
C ASP A 17 1.67 -6.89 7.43
N ILE A 18 0.69 -6.14 7.97
CA ILE A 18 -0.07 -5.15 7.19
C ILE A 18 0.85 -4.08 6.60
N LEU A 19 1.73 -3.49 7.41
CA LEU A 19 2.63 -2.43 6.94
C LEU A 19 3.70 -2.97 6.00
N GLY A 20 4.26 -4.15 6.30
CA GLY A 20 5.26 -4.81 5.46
C GLY A 20 4.72 -5.12 4.07
N SER A 21 3.60 -5.84 3.99
CA SER A 21 2.98 -6.20 2.70
C SER A 21 2.46 -4.98 1.93
N THR A 22 1.94 -3.96 2.62
CA THR A 22 1.52 -2.71 1.95
C THR A 22 2.74 -1.98 1.35
N LYS A 23 3.87 -1.94 2.05
CA LYS A 23 5.10 -1.32 1.57
C LYS A 23 5.66 -2.04 0.34
N GLU A 24 5.65 -3.37 0.37
CA GLU A 24 6.04 -4.21 -0.77
C GLU A 24 5.15 -3.91 -1.98
N LEU A 25 3.83 -3.94 -1.81
CA LEU A 25 2.87 -3.65 -2.88
C LEU A 25 3.10 -2.26 -3.51
N LEU A 26 3.26 -1.22 -2.68
CA LEU A 26 3.51 0.14 -3.18
C LEU A 26 4.84 0.24 -3.92
N SER A 27 5.89 -0.41 -3.42
CA SER A 27 7.21 -0.43 -4.07
C SER A 27 7.14 -1.09 -5.45
N GLU A 28 6.45 -2.23 -5.55
CA GLU A 28 6.24 -2.93 -6.83
C GLU A 28 5.43 -2.10 -7.82
N ILE A 29 4.36 -1.43 -7.37
CA ILE A 29 3.57 -0.53 -8.21
C ILE A 29 4.43 0.62 -8.75
N ILE A 30 5.22 1.26 -7.88
CA ILE A 30 6.10 2.37 -8.24
C ILE A 30 7.13 1.92 -9.28
N ASN A 31 7.80 0.79 -9.02
CA ASN A 31 8.84 0.24 -9.90
C ASN A 31 8.27 -0.21 -11.25
N ALA A 32 7.15 -0.92 -11.27
CA ALA A 32 6.54 -1.44 -12.49
C ALA A 32 6.01 -0.34 -13.43
N ASN A 33 5.73 0.84 -12.89
CA ASN A 33 5.17 1.98 -13.64
C ASN A 33 6.13 3.18 -13.72
N CYS A 34 7.37 3.05 -13.21
CA CYS A 34 8.38 4.11 -13.16
C CYS A 34 7.85 5.42 -12.55
N LEU A 35 7.06 5.33 -11.47
CA LEU A 35 6.42 6.48 -10.84
C LEU A 35 7.39 7.24 -9.92
N HIS A 36 7.20 8.54 -9.82
CA HIS A 36 7.77 9.39 -8.77
C HIS A 36 6.63 9.91 -7.88
N GLU A 37 6.95 10.37 -6.67
CA GLU A 37 5.95 10.93 -5.74
C GLU A 37 5.08 12.02 -6.38
N LYS A 38 5.72 12.93 -7.14
CA LYS A 38 5.04 14.03 -7.86
C LYS A 38 4.04 13.57 -8.92
N ASP A 39 4.13 12.32 -9.37
CA ASP A 39 3.24 11.75 -10.37
C ASP A 39 1.94 11.23 -9.73
N THR A 40 1.89 11.15 -8.38
CA THR A 40 0.77 10.59 -7.62
C THR A 40 -0.15 11.68 -7.08
N ALA A 41 -1.39 11.72 -7.59
CA ALA A 41 -2.38 12.68 -7.10
C ALA A 41 -3.03 12.27 -5.77
N SER A 42 -3.32 10.97 -5.59
CA SER A 42 -3.95 10.42 -4.39
C SER A 42 -3.82 8.90 -4.36
N ILE A 43 -3.83 8.32 -3.16
CA ILE A 43 -3.91 6.87 -2.95
C ILE A 43 -5.12 6.56 -2.08
N ILE A 44 -5.93 5.58 -2.48
CA ILE A 44 -7.10 5.11 -1.72
C ILE A 44 -6.83 3.67 -1.31
N PHE A 45 -6.95 3.41 -0.01
CA PHE A 45 -6.78 2.08 0.57
C PHE A 45 -8.13 1.50 0.99
N THR A 46 -8.26 0.19 0.81
CA THR A 46 -9.36 -0.62 1.34
C THR A 46 -8.76 -1.87 1.95
N ALA A 47 -9.34 -2.34 3.05
CA ALA A 47 -8.98 -3.62 3.67
C ALA A 47 -10.24 -4.46 3.83
N THR A 48 -10.08 -5.79 3.87
CA THR A 48 -11.15 -6.70 4.26
C THR A 48 -11.45 -6.56 5.76
N LYS A 49 -12.65 -6.97 6.18
CA LYS A 49 -13.16 -6.70 7.54
C LYS A 49 -12.39 -7.39 8.66
N ASP A 50 -11.59 -8.39 8.33
CA ASP A 50 -10.73 -9.17 9.21
C ASP A 50 -9.37 -8.50 9.48
N LEU A 51 -9.08 -7.37 8.84
CA LEU A 51 -7.85 -6.61 9.04
C LEU A 51 -8.14 -5.27 9.72
N ASP A 52 -7.78 -5.17 11.00
CA ASP A 52 -8.00 -3.99 11.85
C ASP A 52 -6.77 -3.56 12.68
N ALA A 53 -5.66 -4.31 12.62
CA ALA A 53 -4.48 -4.05 13.45
C ALA A 53 -3.68 -2.80 13.05
N ALA A 54 -3.83 -2.31 11.81
CA ALA A 54 -3.15 -1.10 11.33
C ALA A 54 -3.84 -0.48 10.12
N PHE A 55 -3.59 0.82 9.90
CA PHE A 55 -3.99 1.51 8.67
C PHE A 55 -2.91 1.36 7.58
N PRO A 56 -3.23 0.80 6.39
CA PRO A 56 -2.27 0.65 5.30
C PRO A 56 -1.61 1.97 4.86
N ALA A 57 -2.33 3.09 4.97
CA ALA A 57 -1.83 4.43 4.63
C ALA A 57 -0.61 4.86 5.46
N GLU A 58 -0.34 4.22 6.60
CA GLU A 58 0.90 4.44 7.34
C GLU A 58 2.13 3.96 6.57
N ALA A 59 2.06 2.82 5.87
CA ALA A 59 3.18 2.32 5.07
C ALA A 59 3.57 3.28 3.95
N ALA A 60 2.59 3.96 3.34
CA ALA A 60 2.84 5.01 2.35
C ALA A 60 3.61 6.18 2.97
N ARG A 61 3.20 6.67 4.16
CA ARG A 61 3.90 7.75 4.89
C ARG A 61 5.32 7.39 5.32
N GLN A 62 5.63 6.11 5.50
CA GLN A 62 6.97 5.65 5.84
C GLN A 62 7.91 5.56 4.62
N LEU A 63 7.36 5.56 3.40
CA LEU A 63 8.14 5.56 2.16
C LEU A 63 8.58 6.98 1.74
N GLY A 64 7.81 8.00 2.10
CA GLY A 64 8.01 9.41 1.76
C GLY A 64 6.73 10.20 1.91
#